data_AF-D1CI75-F1
#
_entry.id   AF-D1CI75-F1
#
_cell.length_a   1.000
_cell.length_b   1.000
_cell.length_c   1.000
_cell.angle_alpha   90.00
_cell.angle_beta   90.00
_cell.angle_gamma   90.00
#
_symmetry.space_group_name_H-M   'P 1'
#
loop_
_entity.id
_entity.type
_entity.pdbx_description
1 polymer ?
#
loop_
_entity_poly.entity_id
_entity_poly.type
_entity_poly.pdbx_seq_one_letter_code
_entity_poly.pdbx_strand_id
1 'polypeptide(L)'
;MRDSKQNLMWGALVAAIIGGLLLYYSGLRGADQGLAFAALVVGLILFIATTWVLASAYKPGDYTPSPDDLPHREWRWYQFLRHGYNAAVLLLPIRIYLGYLWLSSGWDKVNSPAWTGSQAGAALRGFVQGALAKTSGEHPDVQGWYAWFLRELVLPNATLFSYLVAWGEVLVGIALILGVLTGVAALVGGFMNANFLLAGAVSTNPIMLALELVLIIGWRPAGWWGLDRWIIPRIRPLWGEGQPTSVRAREVT
;
A
#
# COMPACT_ATOMS: atom_id res chain seq x y z
N MET A 1 -22.19 25.19 7.15
CA MET A 1 -20.76 24.92 6.82
C MET A 1 -20.30 23.48 7.13
N ARG A 2 -20.86 22.78 8.14
CA ARG A 2 -20.49 21.38 8.44
C ARG A 2 -21.02 20.41 7.38
N ASP A 3 -22.29 20.56 6.99
CA ASP A 3 -22.96 19.69 6.02
C ASP A 3 -22.36 19.81 4.62
N SER A 4 -21.95 21.01 4.20
CA SER A 4 -21.32 21.23 2.90
C SER A 4 -19.96 20.52 2.79
N LYS A 5 -19.17 20.48 3.86
CA LYS A 5 -17.90 19.75 3.89
C LYS A 5 -18.12 18.23 3.89
N GLN A 6 -19.14 17.76 4.58
CA GLN A 6 -19.49 16.34 4.62
C GLN A 6 -20.00 15.84 3.26
N ASN A 7 -20.85 16.63 2.59
CA ASN A 7 -21.32 16.32 1.24
C ASN A 7 -20.17 16.26 0.23
N LEU A 8 -19.20 17.17 0.34
CA LEU A 8 -17.98 17.15 -0.47
C LEU A 8 -17.18 15.85 -0.26
N MET A 9 -17.01 15.41 0.99
CA MET A 9 -16.29 14.17 1.29
C MET A 9 -17.00 12.93 0.73
N TRP A 10 -18.32 12.83 0.88
CA TRP A 10 -19.08 11.71 0.34
C TRP A 10 -19.05 11.67 -1.19
N GLY A 11 -19.22 12.82 -1.84
CA GLY A 11 -19.09 12.93 -3.29
C GLY A 11 -17.69 12.52 -3.78
N ALA A 12 -16.64 12.95 -3.09
CA ALA A 12 -15.27 12.56 -3.40
C ALA A 12 -15.02 11.05 -3.18
N LEU A 13 -15.61 10.44 -2.14
CA LEU A 13 -15.49 9.00 -1.92
C LEU A 13 -16.15 8.19 -3.03
N VAL A 14 -17.37 8.57 -3.43
CA VAL A 14 -18.07 7.92 -4.55
C VAL A 14 -17.26 8.08 -5.83
N ALA A 15 -16.73 9.27 -6.12
CA ALA A 15 -15.90 9.51 -7.30
C ALA A 15 -14.60 8.70 -7.27
N ALA A 16 -13.93 8.57 -6.11
CA ALA A 16 -12.74 7.75 -5.94
C ALA A 16 -13.02 6.26 -6.18
N ILE A 17 -14.15 5.75 -5.68
CA ILE A 17 -14.58 4.36 -5.89
C ILE A 17 -14.88 4.11 -7.37
N ILE A 18 -15.67 4.97 -8.01
CA ILE A 18 -16.02 4.83 -9.43
C ILE A 18 -14.76 4.92 -10.29
N GLY A 19 -13.91 5.92 -10.06
CA GLY A 19 -12.64 6.06 -10.75
C GLY A 19 -11.77 4.82 -10.60
N GLY A 20 -11.64 4.30 -9.37
CA GLY A 20 -10.90 3.07 -9.10
C GLY A 20 -11.47 1.83 -9.80
N LEU A 21 -12.80 1.67 -9.84
CA LEU A 21 -13.46 0.58 -10.55
C LEU A 21 -13.25 0.64 -12.07
N LEU A 22 -13.26 1.85 -12.65
CA LEU A 22 -12.96 2.04 -14.07
C LEU A 22 -11.49 1.71 -14.39
N LEU A 23 -10.56 2.14 -13.54
CA LEU A 23 -9.15 1.78 -13.66
C LEU A 23 -8.96 0.26 -13.55
N TYR A 24 -9.65 -0.40 -12.61
CA TYR A 24 -9.64 -1.86 -12.49
C TYR A 24 -10.20 -2.54 -13.74
N TYR A 25 -11.35 -2.08 -14.25
CA TYR A 25 -11.95 -2.60 -15.48
C TYR A 25 -11.02 -2.50 -16.68
N SER A 26 -10.28 -1.38 -16.80
CA SER A 26 -9.33 -1.19 -17.90
C SER A 26 -8.21 -2.23 -17.97
N GLY A 27 -7.91 -2.90 -16.85
CA GLY A 27 -6.91 -3.97 -16.76
C GLY A 27 -7.47 -5.40 -16.83
N LEU A 28 -8.79 -5.58 -16.96
CA LEU A 28 -9.39 -6.91 -16.99
C LEU A 28 -9.05 -7.66 -18.28
N ARG A 29 -8.62 -8.91 -18.12
CA ARG A 29 -8.40 -9.81 -19.26
C ARG A 29 -9.73 -10.08 -19.96
N GLY A 30 -9.81 -9.77 -21.26
CA GLY A 30 -11.02 -9.95 -22.07
C GLY A 30 -12.00 -8.78 -22.07
N ALA A 31 -11.65 -7.65 -21.44
CA ALA A 31 -12.40 -6.41 -21.66
C ALA A 31 -12.29 -5.96 -23.12
N ASP A 32 -13.37 -5.38 -23.65
CA ASP A 32 -13.32 -4.72 -24.96
C ASP A 32 -12.26 -3.60 -24.93
N GLN A 33 -11.38 -3.57 -25.93
CA GLN A 33 -10.22 -2.67 -25.92
C GLN A 33 -10.62 -1.19 -25.94
N GLY A 34 -11.68 -0.84 -26.68
CA GLY A 34 -12.19 0.52 -26.76
C GLY A 34 -12.80 0.96 -25.42
N LEU A 35 -13.61 0.11 -24.81
CA LEU A 35 -14.18 0.35 -23.49
C LEU A 35 -13.10 0.38 -22.39
N ALA A 36 -12.10 -0.49 -22.46
CA ALA A 36 -10.99 -0.51 -21.51
C ALA A 36 -10.18 0.79 -21.56
N PHE A 37 -9.86 1.28 -22.76
CA PHE A 37 -9.17 2.55 -22.93
C PHE A 37 -10.01 3.74 -22.44
N ALA A 38 -11.31 3.77 -22.78
CA ALA A 38 -12.22 4.81 -22.28
C ALA A 38 -12.32 4.79 -20.75
N ALA A 39 -12.43 3.60 -20.15
CA ALA A 39 -12.46 3.43 -18.70
C ALA A 39 -11.14 3.89 -18.04
N LEU A 40 -10.00 3.62 -18.65
CA LEU A 40 -8.70 4.15 -18.19
C LEU A 40 -8.71 5.68 -18.15
N VAL A 41 -9.08 6.32 -19.26
CA VAL A 41 -9.08 7.79 -19.38
C VAL A 41 -10.06 8.43 -18.39
N VAL A 42 -11.30 7.95 -18.34
CA VAL A 42 -12.32 8.48 -17.42
C VAL A 42 -11.93 8.22 -15.97
N GLY A 43 -11.41 7.02 -15.67
CA GLY A 43 -10.91 6.67 -14.35
C GLY A 43 -9.79 7.58 -13.87
N LEU A 44 -8.81 7.87 -14.74
CA LEU A 44 -7.72 8.81 -14.45
C LEU A 44 -8.22 10.24 -14.24
N ILE A 45 -9.13 10.73 -15.08
CA ILE A 45 -9.72 12.06 -14.93
C ILE A 45 -10.45 12.18 -13.58
N LEU A 46 -11.27 11.19 -13.22
CA LEU A 46 -11.97 11.18 -11.94
C LEU A 46 -11.00 11.12 -10.76
N PHE A 47 -9.95 10.29 -10.85
CA PHE A 47 -8.94 10.19 -9.81
C PHE A 47 -8.18 11.53 -9.61
N ILE A 48 -7.74 12.15 -10.70
CA ILE A 48 -7.02 13.44 -10.68
C ILE A 48 -7.94 14.55 -10.15
N ALA A 49 -9.17 14.66 -10.66
CA ALA A 49 -10.12 15.68 -10.23
C ALA A 49 -10.46 15.52 -8.74
N THR A 50 -10.74 14.30 -8.29
CA THR A 50 -11.04 14.02 -6.87
C THR A 50 -9.85 14.38 -5.98
N THR A 51 -8.65 13.97 -6.36
CA THR A 51 -7.42 14.30 -5.64
C THR A 51 -7.18 15.80 -5.58
N TRP A 52 -7.39 16.50 -6.70
CA TRP A 52 -7.21 17.94 -6.78
C TRP A 52 -8.20 18.72 -5.92
N VAL A 53 -9.48 18.34 -5.93
CA VAL A 53 -10.50 18.95 -5.07
C VAL A 53 -10.16 18.75 -3.59
N LEU A 54 -9.80 17.53 -3.17
CA LEU A 54 -9.49 17.25 -1.77
C LEU A 54 -8.24 17.97 -1.27
N ALA A 55 -7.18 18.00 -2.09
CA ALA A 55 -5.93 18.65 -1.72
C ALA A 55 -5.98 20.18 -1.82
N SER A 56 -6.79 20.74 -2.73
CA SER A 56 -7.01 22.19 -2.79
C SER A 56 -7.83 22.69 -1.59
N ALA A 57 -8.72 21.85 -1.06
CA ALA A 57 -9.44 22.11 0.19
C ALA A 57 -8.59 21.93 1.46
N TYR A 58 -7.42 21.28 1.36
CA TYR A 58 -6.52 21.04 2.48
C TYR A 58 -5.75 22.33 2.85
N LYS A 59 -5.89 22.73 4.12
CA LYS A 59 -5.12 23.81 4.73
C LYS A 59 -4.12 23.18 5.70
N PRO A 60 -2.82 23.14 5.37
CA PRO A 60 -1.84 22.60 6.30
C PRO A 60 -1.73 23.49 7.53
N GLY A 61 -1.51 22.88 8.69
CA GLY A 61 -1.36 23.58 9.95
C GLY A 61 -0.02 24.32 10.05
N ASP A 62 0.12 25.13 11.09
CA ASP A 62 1.39 25.78 11.43
C ASP A 62 2.28 24.79 12.19
N TYR A 63 3.53 24.67 11.74
CA TYR A 63 4.54 23.79 12.31
C TYR A 63 5.71 24.64 12.80
N THR A 64 6.13 24.43 14.04
CA THR A 64 7.33 25.04 14.61
C THR A 64 8.54 24.17 14.25
N PRO A 65 9.50 24.66 13.45
CA PRO A 65 10.67 23.89 13.07
C PRO A 65 11.51 23.47 14.29
N SER A 66 11.94 22.21 14.29
CA SER A 66 13.01 21.69 15.14
C SER A 66 14.36 22.26 14.68
N PRO A 67 15.37 22.39 15.57
CA PRO A 67 16.73 22.76 15.16
C PRO A 67 17.34 21.86 14.08
N ASP A 68 16.91 20.61 14.01
CA ASP A 68 17.39 19.62 13.02
C ASP A 68 16.60 19.63 11.71
N ASP A 69 15.59 20.49 11.58
CA ASP A 69 14.76 20.54 10.38
C ASP A 69 15.44 21.30 9.24
N LEU A 70 15.24 20.81 8.02
CA LEU A 70 15.66 21.50 6.81
C LEU A 70 14.89 22.84 6.68
N PRO A 71 15.53 23.91 6.16
CA PRO A 71 14.96 25.26 6.11
C PRO A 71 13.92 25.45 4.98
N HIS A 72 13.21 24.39 4.59
CA HIS A 72 12.18 24.44 3.55
C HIS A 72 10.97 23.61 3.95
N ARG A 73 9.79 24.08 3.55
CA ARG A 73 8.53 23.38 3.82
C ARG A 73 8.32 22.27 2.79
N GLU A 74 7.80 21.14 3.26
CA GLU A 74 7.36 20.04 2.40
C GLU A 74 6.32 20.51 1.37
N TRP A 75 6.23 19.83 0.23
CA TRP A 75 5.22 20.15 -0.78
C TRP A 75 3.80 19.96 -0.23
N ARG A 76 2.86 20.82 -0.63
CA ARG A 76 1.48 20.80 -0.12
C ARG A 76 0.79 19.44 -0.31
N TRP A 77 1.04 18.78 -1.43
CA TRP A 77 0.50 17.47 -1.77
C TRP A 77 1.01 16.36 -0.84
N TYR A 78 2.31 16.42 -0.51
CA TYR A 78 2.91 15.48 0.43
C TYR A 78 2.31 15.65 1.83
N GLN A 79 2.18 16.91 2.32
CA GLN A 79 1.51 17.20 3.59
C GLN A 79 0.04 16.73 3.59
N PHE A 80 -0.68 16.93 2.48
CA PHE A 80 -2.06 16.46 2.34
C PHE A 80 -2.15 14.93 2.50
N LEU A 81 -1.33 14.17 1.77
CA LEU A 81 -1.33 12.71 1.85
C LEU A 81 -0.92 12.20 3.24
N ARG A 82 0.05 12.85 3.89
CA ARG A 82 0.61 12.42 5.18
C ARG A 82 -0.22 12.84 6.40
N HIS A 83 -0.92 13.96 6.32
CA HIS A 83 -1.58 14.59 7.48
C HIS A 83 -3.06 14.94 7.26
N GLY A 84 -3.52 15.04 6.02
CA GLY A 84 -4.88 15.42 5.71
C GLY A 84 -5.87 14.29 6.01
N TYR A 85 -6.80 14.49 6.94
CA TYR A 85 -7.84 13.49 7.24
C TYR A 85 -8.68 13.14 5.99
N ASN A 86 -8.86 14.09 5.07
CA ASN A 86 -9.56 13.89 3.80
C ASN A 86 -8.81 12.99 2.82
N ALA A 87 -7.50 12.80 2.97
CA ALA A 87 -6.75 11.85 2.14
C ALA A 87 -7.21 10.40 2.36
N ALA A 88 -7.81 10.10 3.52
CA ALA A 88 -8.42 8.79 3.81
C ALA A 88 -9.46 8.37 2.75
N VAL A 89 -10.13 9.33 2.11
CA VAL A 89 -11.09 9.09 1.03
C VAL A 89 -10.44 8.39 -0.17
N LEU A 90 -9.20 8.77 -0.50
CA LEU A 90 -8.44 8.17 -1.61
C LEU A 90 -7.74 6.89 -1.17
N LEU A 91 -7.22 6.89 0.05
CA LEU A 91 -6.36 5.81 0.55
C LEU A 91 -7.15 4.59 1.00
N LEU A 92 -8.40 4.75 1.46
CA LEU A 92 -9.22 3.62 1.90
C LEU A 92 -9.51 2.62 0.76
N PRO A 93 -10.02 3.03 -0.43
CA PRO A 93 -10.22 2.09 -1.54
C PRO A 93 -8.93 1.37 -1.94
N ILE A 94 -7.81 2.09 -2.01
CA ILE A 94 -6.49 1.51 -2.31
C ILE A 94 -6.11 0.46 -1.25
N ARG A 95 -6.31 0.77 0.03
CA ARG A 95 -6.02 -0.10 1.17
C ARG A 95 -6.84 -1.39 1.12
N ILE A 96 -8.14 -1.28 0.88
CA ILE A 96 -9.02 -2.45 0.77
C ILE A 96 -8.66 -3.29 -0.47
N TYR A 97 -8.36 -2.66 -1.59
CA TYR A 97 -7.95 -3.36 -2.82
C TYR A 97 -6.65 -4.15 -2.62
N LEU A 98 -5.60 -3.52 -2.09
CA LEU A 98 -4.34 -4.21 -1.78
C LEU A 98 -4.54 -5.32 -0.74
N GLY A 99 -5.32 -5.04 0.31
CA GLY A 99 -5.64 -6.02 1.33
C GLY A 99 -6.36 -7.24 0.77
N TYR A 100 -7.29 -7.05 -0.16
CA TYR A 100 -7.97 -8.13 -0.88
C TYR A 100 -7.00 -8.95 -1.74
N LEU A 101 -6.12 -8.32 -2.52
CA LEU A 101 -5.16 -9.03 -3.36
C LEU A 101 -4.22 -9.91 -2.53
N TRP A 102 -3.67 -9.35 -1.44
CA TRP A 102 -2.80 -10.09 -0.53
C TRP A 102 -3.53 -11.22 0.17
N LEU A 103 -4.73 -10.95 0.70
CA LEU A 103 -5.51 -11.97 1.39
C LEU A 103 -5.92 -13.10 0.44
N SER A 104 -6.40 -12.78 -0.75
CA SER A 104 -6.80 -13.79 -1.75
C SER A 104 -5.61 -14.66 -2.14
N SER A 105 -4.46 -14.07 -2.47
CA SER A 105 -3.28 -14.84 -2.87
C SER A 105 -2.72 -15.68 -1.71
N GLY A 106 -2.64 -15.09 -0.52
CA GLY A 106 -2.17 -15.80 0.67
C GLY A 106 -3.10 -16.93 1.07
N TRP A 107 -4.42 -16.73 0.94
CA TRP A 107 -5.41 -17.75 1.26
C TRP A 107 -5.31 -18.96 0.34
N ASP A 108 -5.12 -18.74 -0.96
CA ASP A 108 -4.89 -19.83 -1.93
C ASP A 108 -3.60 -20.60 -1.59
N LYS A 109 -2.55 -19.91 -1.14
CA LYS A 109 -1.29 -20.53 -0.71
C LYS A 109 -1.46 -21.33 0.58
N VAL A 110 -2.08 -20.76 1.62
CA VAL A 110 -2.29 -21.47 2.90
C VAL A 110 -3.15 -22.72 2.70
N ASN A 111 -4.10 -22.72 1.78
CA ASN A 111 -4.92 -23.91 1.49
C ASN A 111 -4.28 -24.89 0.48
N SER A 112 -3.06 -24.61 0.01
CA SER A 112 -2.34 -25.47 -0.94
C SER A 112 -1.34 -26.40 -0.23
N PRO A 113 -1.40 -27.73 -0.47
CA PRO A 113 -0.42 -28.66 0.06
C PRO A 113 1.03 -28.36 -0.33
N ALA A 114 1.22 -27.74 -1.50
CA ALA A 114 2.54 -27.39 -2.03
C ALA A 114 3.17 -26.16 -1.34
N TRP A 115 2.38 -25.40 -0.58
CA TRP A 115 2.82 -24.21 0.13
C TRP A 115 2.93 -24.43 1.64
N THR A 116 1.88 -24.97 2.28
CA THR A 116 1.86 -25.14 3.75
C THR A 116 1.36 -26.51 4.23
N GLY A 117 1.30 -27.51 3.32
CA GLY A 117 0.87 -28.87 3.67
C GLY A 117 1.98 -29.91 3.54
N SER A 118 1.58 -31.13 3.15
CA SER A 118 2.47 -32.30 3.03
C SER A 118 3.62 -32.12 2.03
N GLN A 119 3.51 -31.15 1.12
CA GLN A 119 4.52 -30.83 0.10
C GLN A 119 5.05 -29.40 0.27
N ALA A 120 5.04 -28.86 1.49
CA ALA A 120 5.41 -27.47 1.75
C ALA A 120 6.79 -27.09 1.16
N GLY A 121 6.80 -25.98 0.42
CA GLY A 121 7.96 -25.48 -0.31
C GLY A 121 8.12 -26.04 -1.72
N ALA A 122 7.29 -26.99 -2.17
CA ALA A 122 7.34 -27.47 -3.56
C ALA A 122 7.01 -26.34 -4.55
N ALA A 123 5.94 -25.58 -4.27
CA ALA A 123 5.56 -24.44 -5.11
C ALA A 123 6.64 -23.34 -5.11
N LEU A 124 7.21 -23.04 -3.94
CA LEU A 124 8.28 -22.06 -3.82
C LEU A 124 9.56 -22.50 -4.57
N ARG A 125 9.95 -23.78 -4.47
CA ARG A 125 11.08 -24.31 -5.24
C ARG A 125 10.87 -24.13 -6.75
N GLY A 126 9.67 -24.44 -7.26
CA GLY A 126 9.33 -24.22 -8.66
C GLY A 126 9.40 -22.75 -9.06
N PHE A 127 8.86 -21.85 -8.22
CA PHE A 127 8.95 -20.40 -8.42
C PHE A 127 10.41 -19.93 -8.48
N VAL A 128 11.25 -20.36 -7.52
CA VAL A 128 12.66 -19.96 -7.45
C VAL A 128 13.46 -20.54 -8.61
N GLN A 129 13.22 -21.77 -9.03
CA GLN A 129 13.84 -22.35 -10.22
C GLN A 129 13.49 -21.54 -11.48
N GLY A 130 12.23 -21.12 -11.62
CA GLY A 130 11.80 -20.21 -12.68
C GLY A 130 12.51 -18.86 -12.65
N ALA A 131 12.74 -18.29 -11.46
CA ALA A 131 13.52 -17.06 -11.29
C ALA A 131 15.00 -17.26 -11.68
N LEU A 132 15.61 -18.37 -11.27
CA LEU A 132 17.00 -18.70 -11.63
C LEU A 132 17.19 -18.93 -13.13
N ALA A 133 16.15 -19.39 -13.85
CA ALA A 133 16.20 -19.49 -15.31
C ALA A 133 16.25 -18.12 -16.01
N LYS A 134 15.91 -17.03 -15.32
CA LYS A 134 15.92 -15.66 -15.83
C LYS A 134 17.18 -14.88 -15.50
N THR A 135 18.25 -15.56 -15.07
CA THR A 135 19.53 -14.92 -14.73
C THR A 135 20.50 -14.88 -15.91
N SER A 136 20.13 -15.47 -17.05
CA SER A 136 20.93 -15.54 -18.28
C SER A 136 20.37 -14.64 -19.38
N GLY A 137 21.22 -14.23 -20.32
CA GLY A 137 20.87 -13.36 -21.45
C GLY A 137 21.57 -12.00 -21.37
N GLU A 138 21.38 -11.18 -22.40
CA GLU A 138 21.97 -9.83 -22.50
C GLU A 138 21.35 -8.84 -21.49
N HIS A 139 20.08 -9.05 -21.15
CA HIS A 139 19.33 -8.27 -20.16
C HIS A 139 18.60 -9.21 -19.20
N PRO A 140 19.28 -9.80 -18.20
CA PRO A 140 18.65 -10.74 -17.29
C PRO A 140 17.63 -10.04 -16.39
N ASP A 141 16.42 -10.61 -16.29
CA ASP A 141 15.37 -10.10 -15.40
C ASP A 141 15.77 -10.22 -13.92
N VAL A 142 16.57 -11.22 -13.58
CA VAL A 142 17.01 -11.51 -12.20
C VAL A 142 18.51 -11.23 -12.06
N GLN A 143 18.83 -10.29 -11.17
CA GLN A 143 20.20 -9.86 -10.93
C GLN A 143 21.01 -10.94 -10.19
N GLY A 144 22.32 -11.02 -10.49
CA GLY A 144 23.18 -12.11 -9.99
C GLY A 144 23.25 -12.20 -8.47
N TRP A 145 23.28 -11.08 -7.75
CA TRP A 145 23.28 -11.07 -6.28
C TRP A 145 21.97 -11.64 -5.70
N TYR A 146 20.84 -11.39 -6.36
CA TYR A 146 19.56 -11.92 -5.94
C TYR A 146 19.42 -13.40 -6.29
N ALA A 147 19.94 -13.81 -7.45
CA ALA A 147 20.05 -15.22 -7.80
C ALA A 147 20.87 -16.02 -6.78
N TRP A 148 21.96 -15.44 -6.27
CA TRP A 148 22.74 -16.04 -5.18
C TRP A 148 21.91 -16.18 -3.90
N PHE A 149 21.19 -15.13 -3.47
CA PHE A 149 20.28 -15.20 -2.32
C PHE A 149 19.22 -16.30 -2.50
N LEU A 150 18.60 -16.37 -3.66
CA LEU A 150 17.60 -17.40 -3.99
C LEU A 150 18.18 -18.81 -3.91
N ARG A 151 19.38 -19.01 -4.45
CA ARG A 151 20.04 -20.32 -4.52
C ARG A 151 20.58 -20.79 -3.17
N GLU A 152 21.24 -19.91 -2.43
CA GLU A 152 21.99 -20.28 -1.23
C GLU A 152 21.17 -20.15 0.05
N LEU A 153 20.14 -19.28 0.08
CA LEU A 153 19.32 -19.07 1.28
C LEU A 153 17.89 -19.57 1.09
N VAL A 154 17.23 -19.24 -0.03
CA VAL A 154 15.81 -19.58 -0.20
C VAL A 154 15.61 -21.05 -0.54
N LEU A 155 16.35 -21.61 -1.52
CA LEU A 155 16.18 -23.02 -1.91
C LEU A 155 16.44 -24.03 -0.77
N PRO A 156 17.53 -23.91 0.01
CA PRO A 156 17.80 -24.84 1.12
C PRO A 156 16.74 -24.74 2.22
N ASN A 157 16.15 -23.55 2.41
CA ASN A 157 15.15 -23.27 3.43
C ASN A 157 13.73 -23.12 2.85
N ALA A 158 13.45 -23.72 1.68
CA ALA A 158 12.26 -23.41 0.90
C ALA A 158 10.95 -23.68 1.67
N THR A 159 10.91 -24.67 2.55
CA THR A 159 9.75 -24.94 3.40
C THR A 159 9.48 -23.76 4.33
N LEU A 160 10.49 -23.26 5.04
CA LEU A 160 10.35 -22.09 5.93
C LEU A 160 9.85 -20.86 5.16
N PHE A 161 10.52 -20.52 4.05
CA PHE A 161 10.11 -19.38 3.23
C PHE A 161 8.70 -19.54 2.65
N SER A 162 8.28 -20.77 2.34
CA SER A 162 6.92 -21.05 1.87
C SER A 162 5.86 -20.66 2.91
N TYR A 163 6.08 -21.01 4.18
CA TYR A 163 5.20 -20.61 5.28
C TYR A 163 5.25 -19.09 5.51
N LEU A 164 6.45 -18.50 5.52
CA LEU A 164 6.62 -17.06 5.72
C LEU A 164 5.89 -16.25 4.65
N VAL A 165 6.01 -16.63 3.38
CA VAL A 165 5.29 -15.97 2.29
C VAL A 165 3.79 -16.20 2.43
N ALA A 166 3.32 -17.46 2.49
CA ALA A 166 1.88 -17.75 2.52
C ALA A 166 1.16 -17.04 3.68
N TRP A 167 1.69 -17.13 4.90
CA TRP A 167 1.09 -16.47 6.06
C TRP A 167 1.36 -14.96 6.08
N GLY A 168 2.51 -14.50 5.60
CA GLY A 168 2.81 -13.08 5.46
C GLY A 168 1.77 -12.37 4.58
N GLU A 169 1.41 -12.98 3.45
CA GLU A 169 0.38 -12.46 2.55
C GLU A 169 -1.00 -12.39 3.23
N VAL A 170 -1.42 -13.45 3.94
CA VAL A 170 -2.69 -13.46 4.68
C VAL A 170 -2.71 -12.37 5.75
N LEU A 171 -1.65 -12.26 6.54
CA LEU A 171 -1.57 -11.30 7.65
C LEU A 171 -1.55 -9.86 7.14
N VAL A 172 -0.77 -9.57 6.10
CA VAL A 172 -0.78 -8.25 5.43
C VAL A 172 -2.18 -7.95 4.88
N GLY A 173 -2.80 -8.92 4.21
CA GLY A 173 -4.14 -8.76 3.65
C GLY A 173 -5.18 -8.39 4.70
N ILE A 174 -5.25 -9.14 5.80
CA ILE A 174 -6.15 -8.88 6.93
C ILE A 174 -5.84 -7.52 7.57
N ALA A 175 -4.56 -7.24 7.84
CA ALA A 175 -4.14 -6.00 8.47
C ALA A 175 -4.52 -4.77 7.64
N LEU A 176 -4.34 -4.82 6.31
CA LEU A 176 -4.74 -3.76 5.40
C LEU A 176 -6.26 -3.61 5.32
N ILE A 177 -7.03 -4.70 5.23
CA ILE A 177 -8.51 -4.62 5.20
C ILE A 177 -9.04 -3.95 6.46
N LEU A 178 -8.61 -4.42 7.63
CA LEU A 178 -9.05 -3.91 8.93
C LEU A 178 -8.46 -2.53 9.26
N GLY A 179 -7.36 -2.15 8.59
CA GLY A 179 -6.59 -0.94 8.91
C GLY A 179 -5.91 -1.05 10.26
N VAL A 180 -5.21 -2.16 10.51
CA VAL A 180 -4.39 -2.42 11.70
C VAL A 180 -2.93 -2.28 11.32
N LEU A 181 -2.22 -1.39 12.00
CA LEU A 181 -0.83 -1.03 11.72
C LEU A 181 -0.60 -0.78 10.22
N THR A 182 -1.49 0.01 9.60
CA THR A 182 -1.60 0.15 8.13
C THR A 182 -0.26 0.47 7.47
N GLY A 183 0.54 1.36 8.07
CA GLY A 183 1.86 1.71 7.55
C GLY A 183 2.86 0.55 7.60
N VAL A 184 2.84 -0.24 8.68
CA VAL A 184 3.67 -1.44 8.83
C VAL A 184 3.20 -2.54 7.87
N ALA A 185 1.90 -2.77 7.77
CA ALA A 185 1.32 -3.75 6.86
C ALA A 185 1.67 -3.43 5.40
N ALA A 186 1.56 -2.15 4.98
CA ALA A 186 1.95 -1.70 3.66
C ALA A 186 3.47 -1.81 3.42
N LEU A 187 4.30 -1.58 4.44
CA LEU A 187 5.75 -1.76 4.34
C LEU A 187 6.13 -3.24 4.14
N VAL A 188 5.53 -4.14 4.91
CA VAL A 188 5.78 -5.59 4.80
C VAL A 188 5.26 -6.13 3.46
N GLY A 189 4.07 -5.71 3.04
CA GLY A 189 3.54 -5.99 1.70
C GLY A 189 4.50 -5.50 0.61
N GLY A 190 4.90 -4.23 0.68
CA GLY A 190 5.88 -3.60 -0.22
C GLY A 190 7.20 -4.36 -0.31
N PHE A 191 7.70 -4.82 0.84
CA PHE A 191 8.90 -5.63 0.90
C PHE A 191 8.72 -6.98 0.18
N MET A 192 7.63 -7.71 0.44
CA MET A 192 7.34 -8.96 -0.27
C MET A 192 7.18 -8.73 -1.78
N ASN A 193 6.46 -7.67 -2.15
CA ASN A 193 6.23 -7.31 -3.55
C ASN A 193 7.54 -6.99 -4.29
N ALA A 194 8.42 -6.21 -3.66
CA ALA A 194 9.76 -5.94 -4.17
C ALA A 194 10.58 -7.23 -4.35
N ASN A 195 10.52 -8.18 -3.42
CA ASN A 195 11.19 -9.47 -3.55
C ASN A 195 10.64 -10.30 -4.72
N PHE A 196 9.34 -10.24 -5.00
CA PHE A 196 8.75 -10.90 -6.16
C PHE A 196 9.21 -10.26 -7.48
N LEU A 197 9.29 -8.93 -7.53
CA LEU A 197 9.84 -8.21 -8.68
C LEU A 197 11.31 -8.55 -8.93
N LEU A 198 12.13 -8.61 -7.87
CA LEU A 198 13.53 -9.02 -7.96
C LEU A 198 13.68 -10.48 -8.43
N ALA A 199 12.67 -11.33 -8.20
CA ALA A 199 12.60 -12.70 -8.73
C ALA A 199 12.07 -12.76 -10.19
N GLY A 200 11.82 -11.61 -10.83
CA GLY A 200 11.33 -11.53 -12.20
C GLY A 200 9.83 -11.78 -12.35
N ALA A 201 9.04 -11.68 -11.27
CA ALA A 201 7.59 -11.81 -11.31
C ALA A 201 6.93 -10.44 -11.53
N VAL A 202 6.85 -9.99 -12.79
CA VAL A 202 6.30 -8.66 -13.12
C VAL A 202 4.78 -8.63 -12.92
N SER A 203 3.97 -9.19 -13.84
CA SER A 203 2.49 -9.25 -13.70
C SER A 203 1.87 -8.00 -13.03
N THR A 204 1.06 -8.15 -11.97
CA THR A 204 0.43 -7.06 -11.20
C THR A 204 1.33 -6.42 -10.14
N ASN A 205 2.53 -6.96 -9.89
CA ASN A 205 3.40 -6.53 -8.79
C ASN A 205 3.82 -5.06 -8.87
N PRO A 206 4.24 -4.48 -10.02
CA PRO A 206 4.65 -3.08 -10.07
C PRO A 206 3.53 -2.12 -9.63
N ILE A 207 2.29 -2.44 -9.99
CA ILE A 207 1.11 -1.66 -9.60
C ILE A 207 0.87 -1.79 -8.10
N MET A 208 0.95 -3.01 -7.56
CA MET A 208 0.81 -3.24 -6.12
C MET A 208 1.88 -2.47 -5.32
N LEU A 209 3.16 -2.57 -5.70
CA LEU A 209 4.24 -1.84 -5.04
C LEU A 209 4.04 -0.33 -5.09
N ALA A 210 3.62 0.22 -6.24
CA ALA A 210 3.34 1.66 -6.36
C ALA A 210 2.22 2.10 -5.40
N LEU A 211 1.15 1.31 -5.29
CA LEU A 211 0.06 1.59 -4.36
C LEU A 211 0.49 1.41 -2.89
N GLU A 212 1.35 0.44 -2.59
CA GLU A 212 1.91 0.23 -1.25
C GLU A 212 2.78 1.41 -0.82
N LEU A 213 3.62 1.95 -1.72
CA LEU A 213 4.41 3.16 -1.46
C LEU A 213 3.50 4.37 -1.16
N VAL A 214 2.40 4.52 -1.89
CA VAL A 214 1.40 5.57 -1.60
C VAL A 214 0.79 5.38 -0.21
N LEU A 215 0.46 4.14 0.19
CA LEU A 215 -0.03 3.85 1.55
C LEU A 215 1.03 4.08 2.62
N ILE A 216 2.31 3.78 2.35
CA ILE A 216 3.41 4.03 3.29
C ILE A 216 3.56 5.54 3.53
N ILE A 217 3.48 6.37 2.49
CA ILE A 217 3.52 7.83 2.63
C ILE A 217 2.28 8.34 3.38
N GLY A 218 1.11 7.84 3.00
CA GLY A 218 -0.19 8.23 3.54
C GLY A 218 -0.67 7.41 4.74
N TRP A 219 0.21 6.77 5.50
CA TRP A 219 -0.19 5.75 6.46
C TRP A 219 -1.13 6.26 7.57
N ARG A 220 -0.95 7.51 8.02
CA ARG A 220 -1.78 8.09 9.10
C ARG A 220 -3.24 8.30 8.63
N PRO A 221 -3.51 8.98 7.50
CA PRO A 221 -4.89 9.09 7.03
C PRO A 221 -5.45 7.75 6.54
N ALA A 222 -4.62 6.86 5.95
CA ALA A 222 -5.06 5.53 5.52
C ALA A 222 -5.62 4.67 6.66
N GLY A 223 -5.04 4.77 7.87
CA GLY A 223 -5.52 4.10 9.07
C GLY A 223 -6.72 4.77 9.75
N TRP A 224 -7.10 5.99 9.35
CA TRP A 224 -8.16 6.77 10.01
C TRP A 224 -9.54 6.12 9.92
N TRP A 225 -9.85 5.56 8.76
CA TRP A 225 -11.01 4.71 8.52
C TRP A 225 -10.63 3.23 8.69
N GLY A 226 -10.08 2.89 9.85
CA GLY A 226 -9.61 1.56 10.22
C GLY A 226 -9.38 1.45 11.72
N LEU A 227 -8.87 0.31 12.16
CA LEU A 227 -8.62 0.05 13.58
C LEU A 227 -7.49 0.92 14.17
N ASP A 228 -6.60 1.43 13.34
CA ASP A 228 -5.50 2.33 13.69
C ASP A 228 -5.94 3.58 14.44
N ARG A 229 -7.16 4.07 14.16
CA ARG A 229 -7.76 5.18 14.90
C ARG A 229 -7.83 4.91 16.41
N TRP A 230 -7.98 3.66 16.81
CA TRP A 230 -8.05 3.24 18.21
C TRP A 230 -6.74 2.64 18.70
N ILE A 231 -6.00 1.94 17.84
CA ILE A 231 -4.75 1.26 18.22
C ILE A 231 -3.61 2.26 18.41
N ILE A 232 -3.39 3.17 17.44
CA ILE A 232 -2.23 4.09 17.46
C ILE A 232 -2.19 4.95 18.72
N PRO A 233 -3.30 5.59 19.16
CA PRO A 233 -3.27 6.40 20.38
C PRO A 233 -2.88 5.63 21.65
N ARG A 234 -3.10 4.30 21.68
CA ARG A 234 -2.76 3.44 22.82
C ARG A 234 -1.30 3.00 22.83
N ILE A 235 -0.69 2.84 21.66
CA ILE A 235 0.72 2.44 21.55
C ILE A 235 1.68 3.64 21.49
N ARG A 236 1.20 4.83 21.11
CA ARG A 236 2.00 6.06 21.02
C ARG A 236 2.77 6.41 22.30
N PRO A 237 2.21 6.27 23.52
CA PRO A 237 2.96 6.53 24.77
C PRO A 237 4.19 5.64 24.95
N LEU A 238 4.22 4.45 24.32
CA LEU A 238 5.34 3.51 24.41
C LEU A 238 6.54 3.95 23.55
N TRP A 239 6.34 4.85 22.58
CA TRP A 239 7.39 5.36 21.69
C TRP A 239 7.99 6.69 22.15
N GLY A 240 7.70 7.12 23.38
CA GLY A 240 8.27 8.35 23.95
C GLY A 240 7.75 9.65 23.34
N GLU A 241 6.78 9.59 22.41
CA GLU A 241 6.08 10.78 21.93
C GLU A 241 5.14 11.27 23.04
N GLY A 242 5.59 12.28 23.79
CA GLY A 242 4.77 13.00 24.77
C GLY A 242 3.47 13.50 24.13
N GLN A 243 2.44 13.64 24.97
CA GLN A 243 1.17 14.25 24.56
C GLN A 243 1.45 15.55 23.80
N PRO A 244 0.74 15.84 22.68
CA PRO A 244 0.89 17.12 22.00
C PRO A 244 0.64 18.20 23.05
N THR A 245 1.69 18.93 23.43
CA THR A 245 1.59 20.03 24.38
C THR A 245 0.55 20.97 23.81
N SER A 246 -0.56 21.15 24.53
CA SER A 246 -1.56 22.13 24.16
C SER A 246 -0.81 23.46 24.04
N VAL A 247 -0.75 23.97 22.81
CA VAL A 247 -0.24 25.32 22.56
C VAL A 247 -1.24 26.23 23.26
N ARG A 248 -0.93 26.59 24.51
CA ARG A 248 -1.65 27.65 25.22
C ARG A 248 -1.47 28.90 24.36
N ALA A 249 -2.57 29.39 23.80
CA ALA A 249 -2.62 30.69 23.17
C ALA A 249 -1.99 31.68 24.15
N ARG A 250 -0.85 32.28 23.80
CA ARG A 250 -0.35 33.42 24.55
C ARG A 250 -1.38 34.52 24.33
N GLU A 251 -2.10 34.87 25.38
CA GLU A 251 -2.82 36.15 25.42
C GLU A 251 -1.78 37.24 25.21
N VAL A 252 -1.90 37.91 24.07
CA VAL A 252 -1.14 39.10 23.76
C VAL A 252 -1.72 40.19 24.66
N THR A 253 -0.89 40.67 25.59
CA THR A 253 -1.13 41.88 26.38
C THR A 253 -0.47 43.06 25.70
#